data_AF-A0A0B6CPC1-F1
#
_entry.id   AF-A0A0B6CPC1-F1
#
_cell.length_a   1.000
_cell.length_b   1.000
_cell.length_c   1.000
_cell.angle_alpha   90.00
_cell.angle_beta   90.00
_cell.angle_gamma   90.00
#
_symmetry.space_group_name_H-M   'P 1'
#
loop_
_entity.id
_entity.type
_entity.pdbx_description
1 polymer ?
#
loop_
_entity_poly.entity_id
_entity_poly.type
_entity_poly.pdbx_seq_one_letter_code
_entity_poly.pdbx_strand_id
1 'polypeptide(L)'
;MKKKLMVLILVSLFISSCIPFLGGDMVVQDNRFEADGGRYGIQMQQGVTVKQVYEAIKEAIKQHPDQFEVKGDDYGDQKSTVWTYCDKYKEPVTFEATQRNGRVYLEVSMGEQGQAKRNMQAIYYIQDLVLNNLQQSNN
;
A
#
# COMPACT_ATOMS: atom_id res chain seq x y z
N MET A 1 -65.00 10.68 8.63
CA MET A 1 -63.58 10.45 9.05
C MET A 1 -63.26 9.00 8.71
N LYS A 2 -62.22 8.57 7.99
CA LYS A 2 -61.09 9.16 7.26
C LYS A 2 -60.90 8.31 5.99
N LYS A 3 -60.32 8.92 4.94
CA LYS A 3 -60.15 8.38 3.59
C LYS A 3 -59.01 7.34 3.50
N LYS A 4 -59.11 6.53 2.45
CA LYS A 4 -58.26 5.42 1.99
C LYS A 4 -56.85 5.83 1.53
N LEU A 5 -56.04 4.79 1.25
CA LEU A 5 -54.80 4.73 0.42
C LEU A 5 -53.53 5.25 1.12
N MET A 6 -52.34 4.66 1.01
CA MET A 6 -51.78 3.82 -0.06
C MET A 6 -50.56 3.04 0.46
N VAL A 7 -50.35 1.84 -0.09
CA VAL A 7 -49.18 0.97 0.05
C VAL A 7 -47.91 1.69 -0.41
N LEU A 8 -46.81 1.61 0.35
CA LEU A 8 -45.48 1.50 -0.26
C LEU A 8 -44.51 0.75 0.66
N ILE A 9 -44.10 -0.41 0.14
CA ILE A 9 -42.99 -1.25 0.58
C ILE A 9 -41.71 -0.41 0.49
N LEU A 10 -40.97 -0.27 1.58
CA LEU A 10 -39.55 0.05 1.51
C LEU A 10 -38.79 -0.82 2.51
N VAL A 11 -38.45 -2.02 2.04
CA VAL A 11 -37.41 -2.89 2.57
C VAL A 11 -36.11 -2.07 2.57
N SER A 12 -35.75 -1.49 3.72
CA SER A 12 -34.38 -1.03 3.97
C SER A 12 -33.65 -2.14 4.72
N LEU A 13 -33.19 -3.12 3.94
CA LEU A 13 -32.08 -4.00 4.28
C LEU A 13 -30.87 -3.13 4.58
N PHE A 14 -30.73 -2.64 5.81
CA PHE A 14 -29.44 -2.28 6.36
C PHE A 14 -28.70 -3.57 6.67
N ILE A 15 -28.29 -4.29 5.63
CA ILE A 15 -27.10 -5.12 5.75
C ILE A 15 -25.96 -4.11 5.78
N SER A 16 -25.58 -3.66 6.97
CA SER A 16 -24.23 -3.22 7.22
C SER A 16 -23.34 -4.39 6.82
N SER A 17 -22.84 -4.36 5.58
CA SER A 17 -21.86 -5.29 5.07
C SER A 17 -20.57 -5.06 5.85
N CYS A 18 -20.51 -5.61 7.06
CA CYS A 18 -19.28 -6.20 7.55
C CYS A 18 -18.95 -7.29 6.52
N ILE A 19 -18.14 -6.94 5.52
CA ILE A 19 -17.51 -7.95 4.69
C ILE A 19 -16.63 -8.75 5.66
N PRO A 20 -16.90 -10.05 5.88
CA PRO A 20 -15.95 -10.87 6.59
C PRO A 20 -14.73 -10.96 5.68
N PHE A 21 -13.64 -10.31 6.10
CA PHE A 21 -12.31 -10.59 5.58
C PHE A 21 -12.00 -12.06 5.90
N LEU A 22 -12.37 -12.95 4.98
CA LEU A 22 -11.94 -14.33 4.94
C LEU A 22 -10.59 -14.36 4.23
N GLY A 23 -9.52 -14.46 5.01
CA GLY A 23 -8.18 -14.79 4.50
C GLY A 23 -7.04 -14.05 5.18
N GLY A 24 -6.50 -14.64 6.25
CA GLY A 24 -5.21 -14.28 6.85
C GLY A 24 -5.30 -13.29 8.02
N ASP A 25 -4.68 -13.65 9.15
CA ASP A 25 -4.52 -12.77 10.31
C ASP A 25 -3.80 -11.48 9.93
N MET A 26 -4.56 -10.41 9.68
CA MET A 26 -4.01 -9.06 9.54
C MET A 26 -3.54 -8.59 10.92
N VAL A 27 -2.24 -8.68 11.17
CA VAL A 27 -1.61 -7.97 12.29
C VAL A 27 -1.52 -6.50 11.89
N VAL A 28 -2.52 -5.70 12.28
CA VAL A 28 -2.56 -4.26 12.01
C VAL A 28 -1.84 -3.51 13.13
N GLN A 29 -0.59 -3.15 12.90
CA GLN A 29 0.07 -2.04 13.61
C GLN A 29 0.17 -0.86 12.63
N ASP A 30 -0.38 0.30 12.99
CA ASP A 30 -0.25 1.57 12.25
C ASP A 30 -0.69 1.56 10.76
N ASN A 31 -1.80 0.88 10.43
CA ASN A 31 -2.26 0.62 9.05
C ASN A 31 -1.28 -0.17 8.17
N ARG A 32 -0.21 -0.72 8.77
CA ARG A 32 0.69 -1.66 8.11
C ARG A 32 0.13 -3.06 8.23
N PHE A 33 0.29 -3.84 7.18
CA PHE A 33 -0.18 -5.22 7.12
C PHE A 33 0.78 -6.04 6.26
N GLU A 34 0.83 -7.34 6.53
CA GLU A 34 1.44 -8.32 5.64
C GLU A 34 0.40 -8.72 4.59
N ALA A 35 0.74 -8.56 3.31
CA ALA A 35 0.03 -9.12 2.17
C ALA A 35 0.68 -10.44 1.75
N ASP A 36 -0.03 -11.23 0.94
CA ASP A 36 0.46 -12.52 0.46
C ASP A 36 1.84 -12.40 -0.22
N GLY A 37 2.72 -13.34 0.15
CA GLY A 37 4.06 -13.49 -0.44
C GLY A 37 5.15 -12.64 0.22
N GLY A 38 4.98 -12.24 1.49
CA GLY A 38 5.99 -11.46 2.24
C GLY A 38 6.15 -10.04 1.71
N ARG A 39 5.06 -9.49 1.19
CA ARG A 39 4.93 -8.07 0.85
C ARG A 39 4.27 -7.36 2.02
N TYR A 40 4.85 -6.27 2.46
CA TYR A 40 4.34 -5.53 3.61
C TYR A 40 3.79 -4.21 3.12
N GLY A 41 2.47 -4.07 3.24
CA GLY A 41 1.70 -2.95 2.75
C GLY A 41 1.38 -1.93 3.83
N ILE A 42 1.19 -0.68 3.42
CA ILE A 42 0.51 0.36 4.20
C ILE A 42 -0.51 1.04 3.29
N GLN A 43 -1.72 1.26 3.80
CA GLN A 43 -2.76 1.99 3.08
C GLN A 43 -2.46 3.50 3.09
N MET A 44 -2.54 4.15 1.93
CA MET A 44 -2.36 5.59 1.80
C MET A 44 -3.59 6.39 2.26
N GLN A 45 -3.36 7.66 2.56
CA GLN A 45 -4.42 8.63 2.83
C GLN A 45 -5.34 8.77 1.60
N GLN A 46 -6.61 9.13 1.86
CA GLN A 46 -7.59 9.32 0.79
C GLN A 46 -7.15 10.43 -0.16
N GLY A 47 -7.30 10.20 -1.46
CA GLY A 47 -6.91 11.16 -2.51
C GLY A 47 -5.48 11.00 -3.02
N VAL A 48 -4.62 10.23 -2.33
CA VAL A 48 -3.30 9.87 -2.85
C VAL A 48 -3.44 8.93 -4.05
N THR A 49 -2.71 9.23 -5.12
CA THR A 49 -2.68 8.46 -6.38
C THR A 49 -1.48 7.52 -6.45
N VAL A 50 -1.56 6.49 -7.29
CA VAL A 50 -0.42 5.59 -7.58
C VAL A 50 0.79 6.38 -8.06
N LYS A 51 0.58 7.37 -8.93
CA LYS A 51 1.64 8.26 -9.40
C LYS A 51 2.34 9.00 -8.27
N GLN A 52 1.60 9.58 -7.31
CA GLN A 52 2.22 10.27 -6.18
C GLN A 52 3.09 9.34 -5.32
N VAL A 53 2.63 8.11 -5.07
CA VAL A 53 3.42 7.13 -4.33
C VAL A 53 4.67 6.72 -5.13
N TYR A 54 4.52 6.48 -6.44
CA TYR A 54 5.63 6.15 -7.33
C TYR A 54 6.72 7.23 -7.34
N GLU A 55 6.34 8.50 -7.50
CA GLU A 55 7.30 9.61 -7.46
C GLU A 55 7.96 9.74 -6.09
N ALA A 56 7.22 9.52 -5.00
CA ALA A 56 7.80 9.54 -3.66
C ALA A 56 8.77 8.38 -3.41
N ILE A 57 8.54 7.21 -3.99
CA ILE A 57 9.50 6.09 -3.97
C ILE A 57 10.79 6.53 -4.67
N LYS A 58 10.68 7.12 -5.87
CA LYS A 58 11.85 7.58 -6.64
C LYS A 58 12.62 8.66 -5.91
N GLU A 59 11.94 9.60 -5.28
CA GLU A 59 12.58 10.66 -4.50
C GLU A 59 13.25 10.11 -3.25
N ALA A 60 12.62 9.17 -2.53
CA ALA A 60 13.25 8.50 -1.39
C ALA A 60 14.55 7.76 -1.79
N ILE A 61 14.53 7.03 -2.91
CA ILE A 61 15.73 6.37 -3.45
C ILE A 61 16.81 7.41 -3.78
N LYS A 62 16.44 8.51 -4.43
CA LYS A 62 17.36 9.57 -4.84
C LYS A 62 17.99 10.32 -3.66
N GLN A 63 17.28 10.45 -2.55
CA GLN A 63 17.80 11.04 -1.31
C GLN A 63 18.75 10.09 -0.55
N HIS A 64 18.73 8.80 -0.88
CA HIS A 64 19.54 7.76 -0.26
C HIS A 64 20.35 6.95 -1.29
N PRO A 65 21.18 7.61 -2.12
CA PRO A 65 21.88 6.98 -3.24
C PRO A 65 22.96 5.98 -2.79
N ASP A 66 23.40 6.06 -1.54
CA ASP A 66 24.34 5.12 -0.90
C ASP A 66 23.65 3.87 -0.35
N GLN A 67 22.31 3.88 -0.24
CA GLN A 67 21.53 2.76 0.29
C GLN A 67 20.83 1.95 -0.80
N PHE A 68 20.51 2.55 -1.95
CA PHE A 68 19.72 1.92 -2.98
C PHE A 68 20.38 2.02 -4.36
N GLU A 69 20.55 0.87 -4.99
CA GLU A 69 20.91 0.78 -6.40
C GLU A 69 19.66 0.40 -7.21
N VAL A 70 19.21 1.28 -8.11
CA VAL A 70 18.05 0.99 -8.97
C VAL A 70 18.41 -0.05 -10.03
N LYS A 71 17.61 -1.11 -10.12
CA LYS A 71 17.73 -2.16 -11.14
C LYS A 71 16.73 -1.99 -12.27
N GLY A 72 15.62 -1.32 -12.01
CA GLY A 72 14.62 -0.95 -13.00
C GLY A 72 13.36 -0.38 -12.36
N ASP A 73 12.49 0.21 -13.17
CA ASP A 73 11.15 0.63 -12.79
C ASP A 73 10.14 0.28 -13.89
N ASP A 74 8.88 0.14 -13.48
CA ASP A 74 7.73 -0.06 -14.37
C ASP A 74 6.58 0.79 -13.85
N TYR A 75 6.21 1.82 -14.60
CA TYR A 75 5.12 2.72 -14.24
C TYR A 75 3.82 2.27 -14.89
N GLY A 76 2.76 2.22 -14.08
CA GLY A 76 1.40 2.02 -14.52
C GLY A 76 0.40 2.72 -13.61
N ASP A 77 -0.70 3.18 -14.20
CA ASP A 77 -1.70 4.00 -13.50
C ASP A 77 -2.38 3.28 -12.32
N GLN A 78 -2.51 1.95 -12.41
CA GLN A 78 -3.09 1.12 -11.35
C GLN A 78 -2.04 0.40 -10.49
N LYS A 79 -0.86 0.16 -11.06
CA LYS A 79 0.25 -0.48 -10.38
C LYS A 79 1.56 0.06 -10.95
N SER A 80 2.44 0.52 -10.08
CA SER A 80 3.82 0.87 -10.43
C SER A 80 4.79 0.11 -9.54
N THR A 81 5.94 -0.29 -10.08
CA THR A 81 6.95 -1.10 -9.38
C THR A 81 8.32 -0.48 -9.56
N VAL A 82 9.14 -0.48 -8.50
CA VAL A 82 10.55 -0.11 -8.56
C VAL A 82 11.38 -1.22 -7.93
N TRP A 83 12.32 -1.77 -8.69
CA TRP A 83 13.25 -2.80 -8.23
C TRP A 83 14.59 -2.18 -7.87
N THR A 84 15.06 -2.49 -6.67
CA THR A 84 16.35 -1.99 -6.17
C THR A 84 17.15 -3.11 -5.51
N TYR A 85 18.45 -2.88 -5.38
CA TYR A 85 19.27 -3.56 -4.39
C TYR A 85 19.53 -2.60 -3.23
N CYS A 86 19.28 -3.03 -1.99
CA CYS A 86 19.52 -2.23 -0.80
C CYS A 86 20.85 -2.61 -0.16
N ASP A 87 21.84 -1.73 -0.27
CA ASP A 87 23.19 -1.94 0.22
C ASP A 87 23.28 -2.02 1.75
N LYS A 88 22.37 -1.35 2.47
CA LYS A 88 22.32 -1.37 3.93
C LYS A 88 21.97 -2.76 4.47
N TYR A 89 21.06 -3.45 3.81
CA TYR A 89 20.58 -4.77 4.24
C TYR A 89 21.16 -5.92 3.42
N LYS A 90 21.87 -5.63 2.33
CA LYS A 90 22.44 -6.58 1.38
C LYS A 90 21.39 -7.48 0.72
N GLU A 91 20.22 -6.91 0.43
CA GLU A 91 19.07 -7.62 -0.12
C GLU A 91 18.44 -6.85 -1.29
N PRO A 92 17.85 -7.53 -2.28
CA PRO A 92 16.93 -6.88 -3.19
C PRO A 92 15.71 -6.34 -2.43
N VAL A 93 15.26 -5.15 -2.81
CA VAL A 93 14.07 -4.50 -2.26
C VAL A 93 13.19 -4.08 -3.43
N THR A 94 11.94 -4.51 -3.39
CA THR A 94 10.91 -4.12 -4.37
C THR A 94 9.91 -3.20 -3.70
N PHE A 95 9.64 -2.07 -4.33
CA PHE A 95 8.59 -1.14 -3.97
C PHE A 95 7.44 -1.31 -4.96
N GLU A 96 6.21 -1.43 -4.47
CA GLU A 96 5.02 -1.41 -5.30
C GLU A 96 4.06 -0.30 -4.81
N ALA A 97 3.60 0.53 -5.74
CA ALA A 97 2.45 1.40 -5.55
C ALA A 97 1.25 0.75 -6.24
N THR A 98 0.27 0.27 -5.49
CA THR A 98 -0.87 -0.46 -6.06
C THR A 98 -2.20 0.18 -5.69
N GLN A 99 -3.10 0.32 -6.65
CA GLN A 99 -4.50 0.65 -6.40
C GLN A 99 -5.36 -0.61 -6.36
N ARG A 100 -6.09 -0.83 -5.27
CA ARG A 100 -7.05 -1.94 -5.11
C ARG A 100 -8.32 -1.40 -4.45
N ASN A 101 -9.49 -1.71 -5.01
CA ASN A 101 -10.79 -1.31 -4.47
C ASN A 101 -10.90 0.21 -4.15
N GLY A 102 -10.37 1.05 -5.04
CA GLY A 102 -10.39 2.51 -4.88
C GLY A 102 -9.43 3.06 -3.83
N ARG A 103 -8.57 2.23 -3.23
CA ARG A 103 -7.55 2.62 -2.25
C ARG A 103 -6.16 2.41 -2.83
N VAL A 104 -5.22 3.27 -2.48
CA VAL A 104 -3.81 3.16 -2.88
C VAL A 104 -2.99 2.64 -1.72
N TYR A 105 -2.01 1.79 -2.04
CA TYR A 105 -1.14 1.13 -1.09
C TYR A 105 0.32 1.32 -1.52
N LEU A 106 1.19 1.50 -0.53
CA LEU A 106 2.63 1.30 -0.67
C LEU A 106 2.96 -0.07 -0.12
N GLU A 107 3.51 -0.95 -0.93
CA GLU A 107 3.96 -2.28 -0.54
C GLU A 107 5.48 -2.39 -0.71
N VAL A 108 6.15 -3.01 0.26
CA VAL A 108 7.59 -3.25 0.25
C VAL A 108 7.84 -4.73 0.48
N SER A 109 8.66 -5.35 -0.36
CA SER A 109 9.25 -6.67 -0.10
C SER A 109 10.76 -6.58 -0.08
N MET A 110 11.38 -7.46 0.70
CA MET A 110 12.83 -7.57 0.85
C MET A 110 13.24 -9.03 0.69
N GLY A 111 14.30 -9.29 -0.07
CA GLY A 111 14.72 -10.63 -0.44
C GLY A 111 14.18 -11.06 -1.81
N GLU A 112 14.65 -12.22 -2.28
CA GLU A 112 14.27 -12.72 -3.60
C GLU A 112 12.78 -13.08 -3.68
N GLN A 113 12.24 -13.04 -4.90
CA GLN A 113 10.84 -13.36 -5.15
C GLN A 113 10.53 -14.80 -4.69
N GLY A 114 9.60 -14.95 -3.74
CA GLY A 114 9.27 -16.25 -3.12
C GLY A 114 10.11 -16.61 -1.89
N GLN A 115 11.11 -15.80 -1.52
CA GLN A 115 11.92 -15.94 -0.31
C GLN A 115 11.99 -14.63 0.48
N ALA A 116 10.89 -13.89 0.49
CA ALA A 116 10.83 -12.61 1.19
C ALA A 116 11.24 -12.77 2.67
N LYS A 117 12.27 -12.02 3.07
CA LYS A 117 12.80 -12.06 4.44
C LYS A 117 11.93 -11.19 5.34
N ARG A 118 11.54 -11.76 6.47
CA ARG A 118 10.77 -11.05 7.50
C ARG A 118 11.66 -10.20 8.39
N ASN A 119 12.24 -9.12 7.83
CA ASN A 119 12.93 -8.10 8.61
C ASN A 119 12.03 -6.86 8.76
N MET A 120 11.09 -6.93 9.69
CA MET A 120 10.04 -5.91 9.87
C MET A 120 10.60 -4.53 10.18
N GLN A 121 11.70 -4.43 10.94
CA GLN A 121 12.35 -3.16 11.24
C GLN A 121 12.92 -2.51 9.97
N ALA A 122 13.56 -3.32 9.11
CA ALA A 122 14.10 -2.83 7.85
C ALA A 122 12.99 -2.40 6.88
N ILE A 123 11.94 -3.21 6.76
CA ILE A 123 10.76 -2.91 5.96
C ILE A 123 10.09 -1.60 6.42
N TYR A 124 9.89 -1.44 7.73
CA TYR A 124 9.24 -0.25 8.26
C TYR A 124 10.07 1.01 8.07
N TYR A 125 11.38 0.92 8.29
CA TYR A 125 12.32 1.98 7.96
C TYR A 125 12.19 2.39 6.48
N ILE A 126 12.20 1.44 5.56
CA ILE A 126 12.10 1.71 4.12
C ILE A 126 10.76 2.37 3.75
N GLN A 127 9.66 1.89 4.32
CA GLN A 127 8.35 2.52 4.14
C GLN A 127 8.34 3.97 4.64
N ASP A 128 8.97 4.25 5.78
CA ASP A 128 9.03 5.60 6.35
C ASP A 128 9.80 6.58 5.47
N LEU A 129 10.87 6.13 4.80
CA LEU A 129 11.60 6.97 3.83
C LEU A 129 10.67 7.48 2.71
N VAL A 130 9.78 6.62 2.22
CA VAL A 130 8.81 6.98 1.17
C VAL A 130 7.72 7.89 1.73
N LEU A 131 7.17 7.57 2.91
CA LEU A 131 6.11 8.35 3.55
C LEU A 131 6.54 9.79 3.86
N ASN A 132 7.78 9.99 4.29
CA ASN A 132 8.33 11.32 4.55
C ASN A 132 8.35 12.20 3.29
N ASN A 133 8.59 11.60 2.12
CA ASN A 133 8.58 12.31 0.84
C ASN A 133 7.16 12.59 0.34
N LEU A 134 6.19 11.70 0.60
CA LEU A 134 4.77 11.95 0.31
C LEU A 134 4.21 13.15 1.08
N GLN A 135 4.61 13.32 2.34
CA GLN A 135 4.15 14.44 3.18
C GLN A 135 4.74 15.78 2.74
N GLN A 136 5.98 15.79 2.22
CA GLN A 136 6.62 17.00 1.69
C GLN A 136 6.01 17.45 0.37
N SER A 137 5.52 16.52 -0.45
CA SER A 137 4.89 16.83 -1.74
C SER A 137 3.48 17.45 -1.63
N ASN A 138 2.83 17.29 -0.48
CA ASN A 138 1.47 17.78 -0.22
C ASN A 138 1.42 19.09 0.59
N ASN A 139 2.57 19.67 0.92
CA ASN A 139 2.71 21.01 1.54
C ASN A 139 3.27 22.00 0.52
#